data_AF-A0A7C3U5D4-F1
#
_entry.id   AF-A0A7C3U5D4-F1
#
_cell.length_a   1.000
_cell.length_b   1.000
_cell.length_c   1.000
_cell.angle_alpha   90.00
_cell.angle_beta   90.00
_cell.angle_gamma   90.00
#
_symmetry.space_group_name_H-M   'P 1'
#
loop_
_entity.id
_entity.type
_entity.pdbx_description
1 polymer ?
#
loop_
_entity_poly.entity_id
_entity_poly.type
_entity_poly.pdbx_seq_one_letter_code
_entity_poly.pdbx_strand_id
1 'polypeptide(L)'
;MPVRYGTAEEEMAICREYHNRLERELADLEVVMGGLAAERIPITEKQFQGQVQQLAQLCGWLCYHTWGSIHSPAGFPDLVLVRGSRLVFAELKAARGKLTAAQQQWLDALRQTAAEVYVWRPDDWDSIVACLGNGYA
;
A
#
# COMPACT_ATOMS: atom_id res chain seq x y z
N MET A 1 23.10 8.77 16.28
CA MET A 1 23.26 9.83 15.26
C MET A 1 22.05 9.76 14.34
N PRO A 2 21.34 10.86 14.07
CA PRO A 2 20.20 10.80 13.16
C PRO A 2 20.72 10.68 11.73
N VAL A 3 20.17 9.73 10.98
CA VAL A 3 20.38 9.58 9.55
C VAL A 3 19.81 10.83 8.89
N ARG A 4 20.64 11.59 8.16
CA ARG A 4 20.15 12.72 7.37
C ARG A 4 19.43 12.14 6.16
N TYR A 5 18.09 12.08 6.23
CA TYR A 5 17.28 11.86 5.04
C TYR A 5 17.41 13.10 4.15
N GLY A 6 17.64 12.89 2.86
CA GLY A 6 17.73 13.96 1.86
C GLY A 6 16.43 14.76 1.80
N THR A 7 16.44 15.85 1.06
CA THR A 7 15.23 16.64 0.82
C THR A 7 14.17 15.78 0.12
N ALA A 8 12.88 16.09 0.30
CA ALA A 8 11.79 15.34 -0.31
C ALA A 8 11.91 15.22 -1.85
N GLU A 9 12.54 16.20 -2.50
CA GLU A 9 12.82 16.18 -3.94
C GLU A 9 13.84 15.10 -4.34
N GLU A 10 14.87 14.88 -3.53
CA GLU A 10 15.88 13.84 -3.73
C GLU A 10 15.27 12.44 -3.54
N GLU A 11 14.41 12.27 -2.53
CA GLU A 11 13.70 11.01 -2.29
C GLU A 11 12.71 10.66 -3.42
N MET A 12 12.00 11.67 -3.95
CA MET A 12 11.13 11.50 -5.12
C MET A 12 11.87 11.25 -6.42
N ALA A 13 13.07 11.80 -6.59
CA ALA A 13 13.92 11.49 -7.73
C ALA A 13 14.33 10.01 -7.70
N ILE A 14 14.73 9.50 -6.53
CA ILE A 14 15.09 8.10 -6.32
C ILE A 14 13.89 7.18 -6.58
N CYS A 15 12.70 7.51 -6.08
CA CYS A 15 11.48 6.71 -6.33
C CYS A 15 11.11 6.66 -7.81
N ARG A 16 11.18 7.80 -8.52
CA ARG A 16 10.91 7.88 -9.95
C ARG A 16 11.93 7.09 -10.76
N GLU A 17 13.20 7.16 -10.40
CA GLU A 17 14.26 6.44 -11.09
C GLU A 17 14.18 4.92 -10.87
N TYR A 18 13.82 4.49 -9.65
CA TYR A 18 13.55 3.09 -9.33
C TYR A 18 12.34 2.55 -10.11
N HIS A 19 11.24 3.31 -10.18
CA HIS A 19 10.05 2.93 -10.94
C HIS A 19 10.35 2.82 -12.44
N ASN A 20 11.00 3.83 -13.02
CA ASN A 20 11.40 3.83 -14.43
C ASN A 20 12.38 2.69 -14.77
N ARG A 21 13.18 2.24 -13.79
CA ARG A 21 14.08 1.08 -13.97
C ARG A 21 13.30 -0.23 -13.94
N LEU A 22 12.37 -0.40 -13.01
CA LEU A 22 11.52 -1.59 -12.93
C LEU A 22 10.64 -1.74 -14.18
N GLU A 23 10.06 -0.64 -14.68
CA GLU A 23 9.27 -0.68 -15.92
C GLU A 23 10.10 -1.12 -17.12
N ARG A 24 11.38 -0.71 -17.20
CA ARG A 24 12.31 -1.16 -18.25
C ARG A 24 12.68 -2.64 -18.11
N GLU A 25 13.00 -3.09 -16.90
CA GLU A 25 13.31 -4.51 -16.63
C GLU A 25 12.09 -5.42 -16.86
N LEU A 26 10.87 -4.94 -16.59
CA LEU A 26 9.61 -5.64 -16.86
C LEU A 26 9.28 -5.70 -18.36
N ALA A 27 9.46 -4.60 -19.10
CA ALA A 27 9.26 -4.58 -20.54
C ALA A 27 10.21 -5.55 -21.26
N ASP A 28 11.46 -5.64 -20.82
CA ASP A 28 12.43 -6.60 -21.36
C ASP A 28 12.02 -8.06 -21.06
N LEU A 29 11.41 -8.32 -19.91
CA LEU A 29 10.89 -9.64 -19.55
C LEU A 29 9.62 -10.01 -20.33
N GLU A 30 8.73 -9.05 -20.60
CA GLU A 30 7.52 -9.26 -21.42
C GLU A 30 7.87 -9.61 -22.88
N VAL A 31 8.92 -9.02 -23.43
CA VAL A 31 9.44 -9.34 -24.77
C VAL A 31 9.98 -10.78 -24.84
N VAL A 32 10.60 -11.28 -23.77
CA VAL A 32 11.15 -12.65 -23.70
C VAL A 32 10.05 -13.70 -23.47
N MET A 33 8.94 -13.34 -22.82
CA MET A 33 7.88 -14.27 -22.41
C MET A 33 6.76 -14.50 -23.45
N GLY A 34 6.83 -13.85 -24.61
CA GLY A 34 6.13 -14.26 -25.84
C GLY A 34 4.65 -14.65 -25.67
N GLY A 35 3.76 -13.65 -25.53
CA GLY A 35 2.38 -13.75 -26.02
C GLY A 35 1.48 -14.87 -25.46
N LEU A 36 1.80 -15.47 -24.33
CA LEU A 36 0.83 -16.25 -23.56
C LEU A 36 0.05 -15.25 -22.72
N ALA A 37 -1.25 -15.13 -22.98
CA ALA A 37 -2.17 -14.41 -22.11
C ALA A 37 -1.98 -14.97 -20.69
N ALA A 38 -1.19 -14.24 -19.89
CA ALA A 38 -0.75 -14.70 -18.59
C ALA A 38 -2.00 -14.85 -17.75
N GLU A 39 -2.40 -16.09 -17.51
CA GLU A 39 -3.43 -16.39 -16.52
C GLU A 39 -2.86 -15.89 -15.19
N ARG A 40 -3.25 -14.67 -14.81
CA ARG A 40 -2.70 -13.97 -13.65
C ARG A 40 -2.96 -14.83 -12.43
N ILE A 41 -1.90 -15.43 -11.87
CA ILE A 41 -1.98 -16.13 -10.60
C ILE A 41 -2.61 -15.14 -9.60
N PRO A 42 -3.73 -15.49 -8.96
CA PRO A 42 -4.39 -14.59 -8.04
C PRO A 42 -3.44 -14.23 -6.90
N ILE A 43 -3.17 -12.94 -6.72
CA ILE A 43 -2.35 -12.47 -5.61
C ILE A 43 -3.07 -12.71 -4.28
N THR A 44 -2.37 -13.29 -3.32
CA THR A 44 -2.90 -13.49 -1.97
C THR A 44 -2.93 -12.16 -1.21
N GLU A 45 -3.78 -12.07 -0.19
CA GLU A 45 -3.87 -10.88 0.69
C GLU A 45 -2.51 -10.55 1.32
N LYS A 46 -1.77 -11.57 1.77
CA LYS A 46 -0.42 -11.40 2.33
C LYS A 46 0.60 -10.83 1.32
N GLN A 47 0.57 -11.32 0.08
CA GLN A 47 1.45 -10.80 -0.98
C GLN A 47 1.08 -9.36 -1.33
N PHE A 48 -0.21 -9.08 -1.46
CA PHE A 48 -0.71 -7.73 -1.74
C PHE A 48 -0.33 -6.76 -0.61
N GLN A 49 -0.49 -7.18 0.65
CA GLN A 49 -0.01 -6.41 1.80
C GLN A 49 1.48 -6.11 1.72
N GLY A 50 2.31 -7.10 1.38
CA GLY A 50 3.74 -6.89 1.19
C GLY A 50 4.05 -5.79 0.16
N GLN A 51 3.32 -5.77 -0.97
CA GLN A 51 3.48 -4.74 -2.00
C GLN A 51 3.09 -3.34 -1.51
N VAL A 52 1.96 -3.20 -0.82
CA VAL A 52 1.51 -1.91 -0.26
C VAL A 52 2.49 -1.40 0.80
N GLN A 53 2.99 -2.27 1.69
CA GLN A 53 3.98 -1.90 2.70
C GLN A 53 5.30 -1.44 2.08
N GLN A 54 5.78 -2.11 1.03
CA GLN A 54 6.98 -1.71 0.29
C GLN A 54 6.80 -0.34 -0.36
N LEU A 55 5.68 -0.12 -1.04
CA LEU A 55 5.36 1.18 -1.65
C LEU A 55 5.29 2.30 -0.60
N ALA A 56 4.62 2.06 0.53
CA ALA A 56 4.53 3.01 1.63
C ALA A 56 5.93 3.39 2.15
N GLN A 57 6.81 2.40 2.36
CA GLN A 57 8.20 2.62 2.78
C GLN A 57 9.01 3.43 1.76
N LEU A 58 8.92 3.08 0.47
CA LEU A 58 9.58 3.81 -0.61
C LEU A 58 9.14 5.27 -0.65
N CYS A 59 7.84 5.53 -0.45
CA CYS A 59 7.29 6.88 -0.44
C CYS A 59 7.41 7.61 0.91
N GLY A 60 8.21 7.10 1.86
CA GLY A 60 8.50 7.78 3.12
C GLY A 60 7.35 7.79 4.15
N TRP A 61 6.43 6.83 4.07
CA TRP A 61 5.39 6.65 5.08
C TRP A 61 5.89 5.80 6.25
N LEU A 62 5.56 6.22 7.47
CA LEU A 62 5.61 5.31 8.62
C LEU A 62 4.46 4.30 8.47
N CYS A 63 4.80 3.01 8.47
CA CYS A 63 3.84 1.93 8.26
C CYS A 63 3.80 1.02 9.50
N TYR A 64 2.63 0.95 10.15
CA TYR A 64 2.35 -0.01 11.21
C TYR A 64 1.39 -1.09 10.70
N HIS A 65 1.68 -2.35 11.06
CA HIS A 65 0.88 -3.53 10.73
C HIS A 65 0.76 -4.43 11.97
N THR A 66 -0.44 -4.92 12.24
CA THR A 66 -0.75 -5.82 13.35
C THR A 66 -0.45 -7.28 12.97
N TRP A 67 0.75 -7.77 13.27
CA TRP A 67 1.17 -9.15 12.94
C TRP A 67 0.30 -10.26 13.56
N GLY A 68 -0.41 -9.96 14.65
CA GLY A 68 -1.36 -10.87 15.27
C GLY A 68 -2.20 -10.16 16.32
N SER A 69 -3.52 -10.26 16.20
CA SER A 69 -4.50 -9.57 17.07
C SER A 69 -5.02 -10.45 18.21
N ILE A 70 -4.29 -11.50 18.60
CA ILE A 70 -4.75 -12.54 19.55
C ILE A 70 -5.16 -11.95 20.91
N HIS A 71 -4.58 -10.81 21.29
CA HIS A 71 -4.88 -10.10 22.52
C HIS A 71 -5.44 -8.68 22.28
N SER A 72 -6.07 -8.46 21.13
CA SER A 72 -6.59 -7.16 20.72
C SER A 72 -8.05 -7.27 20.27
N PRO A 73 -8.84 -6.18 20.38
CA PRO A 73 -10.16 -6.13 19.77
C PRO A 73 -10.09 -6.51 18.28
N ALA A 74 -10.99 -7.37 17.85
CA ALA A 74 -11.02 -7.85 16.47
C ALA A 74 -11.36 -6.74 15.48
N GLY A 75 -10.86 -6.87 14.26
CA GLY A 75 -11.27 -6.08 13.10
C GLY A 75 -10.63 -4.70 12.98
N PHE A 76 -9.61 -4.39 13.77
CA PHE A 76 -8.81 -3.19 13.51
C PHE A 76 -8.14 -3.30 12.12
N PRO A 77 -8.03 -2.20 11.35
CA PRO A 77 -7.48 -2.24 9.99
C PRO A 77 -6.06 -2.81 9.94
N ASP A 78 -5.73 -3.46 8.82
CA ASP A 78 -4.44 -4.13 8.61
C ASP A 78 -3.26 -3.16 8.68
N LEU A 79 -3.40 -1.97 8.09
CA LEU A 79 -2.35 -0.96 8.02
C LEU A 79 -2.79 0.37 8.64
N VAL A 80 -1.85 0.98 9.37
CA VAL A 80 -1.88 2.40 9.77
C VAL A 80 -0.66 3.08 9.15
N LEU A 81 -0.90 4.07 8.30
CA LEU A 81 0.15 4.79 7.58
C LEU A 81 0.12 6.26 8.00
N VAL A 82 1.30 6.81 8.29
CA VAL A 82 1.46 8.22 8.69
C VAL A 82 2.54 8.89 7.85
N ARG A 83 2.21 10.06 7.27
CA ARG A 83 3.16 10.94 6.59
C ARG A 83 2.71 12.38 6.71
N GLY A 84 3.51 13.21 7.38
CA GLY A 84 3.16 14.60 7.64
C GLY A 84 1.84 14.72 8.42
N SER A 85 0.87 15.46 7.87
CA SER A 85 -0.48 15.62 8.44
C SER A 85 -1.45 14.51 8.05
N ARG A 86 -1.04 13.57 7.18
CA ARG A 86 -1.91 12.50 6.68
C ARG A 86 -1.82 11.28 7.56
N LEU A 87 -2.98 10.77 7.94
CA LEU A 87 -3.19 9.53 8.67
C LEU A 87 -4.14 8.67 7.86
N VAL A 88 -3.65 7.51 7.42
CA VAL A 88 -4.40 6.55 6.60
C VAL A 88 -4.59 5.26 7.39
N PHE A 89 -5.83 4.78 7.45
CA PHE A 89 -6.16 3.43 7.83
C PHE A 89 -6.56 2.65 6.58
N ALA A 90 -5.88 1.54 6.32
CA ALA A 90 -6.18 0.71 5.16
C ALA A 90 -6.43 -0.74 5.60
N GLU A 91 -7.61 -1.24 5.26
CA GLU A 91 -7.94 -2.66 5.29
C GLU A 91 -7.64 -3.25 3.91
N LEU A 92 -6.89 -4.34 3.86
CA LEU A 92 -6.45 -4.97 2.64
C LEU A 92 -7.23 -6.26 2.40
N LYS A 93 -7.66 -6.47 1.16
CA LYS A 93 -8.33 -7.70 0.77
C LYS A 93 -7.76 -8.25 -0.52
N ALA A 94 -7.74 -9.57 -0.64
CA ALA A 94 -7.68 -10.19 -1.96
C ALA A 94 -8.85 -9.70 -2.84
N ALA A 95 -8.76 -9.88 -4.16
CA ALA A 95 -9.77 -9.36 -5.11
C ALA A 95 -11.23 -9.70 -4.75
N ARG A 96 -11.47 -10.88 -4.16
CA ARG A 96 -12.81 -11.34 -3.71
C ARG A 96 -12.95 -11.43 -2.18
N GLY A 97 -11.99 -10.89 -1.44
CA GLY A 97 -12.01 -10.88 0.02
C GLY A 97 -13.16 -10.04 0.56
N LYS A 98 -13.82 -10.55 1.61
CA LYS A 98 -14.95 -9.90 2.27
C LYS A 98 -14.52 -9.31 3.61
N LEU A 99 -15.16 -8.20 3.98
CA LEU A 99 -15.03 -7.64 5.32
C LEU A 99 -15.82 -8.49 6.31
N THR A 100 -15.27 -8.63 7.50
CA THR A 100 -16.03 -9.11 8.66
C THR A 100 -16.88 -7.98 9.25
N ALA A 101 -17.89 -8.33 10.06
CA ALA A 101 -18.71 -7.32 10.74
C ALA A 101 -17.87 -6.41 11.68
N ALA A 102 -16.87 -6.98 12.35
CA ALA A 102 -15.97 -6.23 13.23
C ALA A 102 -15.10 -5.23 12.44
N GLN A 103 -14.59 -5.65 11.27
CA GLN A 103 -13.84 -4.76 10.37
C GLN A 103 -14.72 -3.62 9.86
N GLN A 104 -15.95 -3.93 9.43
CA GLN A 104 -16.89 -2.91 8.98
C GLN A 104 -17.18 -1.88 10.08
N GLN A 105 -17.39 -2.32 11.32
CA GLN A 105 -17.62 -1.44 12.47
C GLN A 105 -16.45 -0.48 12.70
N TRP A 106 -15.21 -0.96 12.66
CA TRP A 106 -14.03 -0.10 12.80
C TRP A 106 -13.93 0.92 11.65
N LEU A 107 -14.11 0.47 10.41
CA LEU A 107 -14.03 1.34 9.24
C LEU A 107 -15.10 2.45 9.30
N ASP A 108 -16.32 2.11 9.71
CA ASP A 108 -17.41 3.09 9.81
C ASP A 108 -17.19 4.10 10.94
N ALA A 109 -16.57 3.69 12.05
CA ALA A 109 -16.16 4.61 13.11
C ALA A 109 -15.01 5.52 12.66
N LEU A 110 -13.99 4.96 12.01
CA LEU A 110 -12.81 5.72 11.55
C LEU A 110 -13.19 6.75 10.47
N ARG A 111 -14.14 6.43 9.58
CA ARG A 111 -14.64 7.37 8.55
C ARG A 111 -15.33 8.61 9.12
N GLN A 112 -15.72 8.60 10.39
CA GLN A 112 -16.29 9.77 11.06
C GLN A 112 -15.22 10.70 11.65
N THR A 113 -13.95 10.32 11.56
CA THR A 113 -12.80 11.12 12.00
C THR A 113 -12.21 11.90 10.83
N ALA A 114 -11.14 12.65 11.07
CA ALA A 114 -10.37 13.31 10.01
C ALA A 114 -9.41 12.36 9.26
N ALA A 115 -9.32 11.09 9.65
CA ALA A 115 -8.44 10.14 9.02
C ALA A 115 -8.95 9.70 7.65
N GLU A 116 -8.03 9.38 6.75
CA GLU A 116 -8.35 8.73 5.48
C GLU A 116 -8.55 7.23 5.73
N VAL A 117 -9.61 6.66 5.17
CA VAL A 117 -9.98 5.26 5.45
C VAL A 117 -10.31 4.53 4.15
N TYR A 118 -9.55 3.48 3.87
CA TYR A 118 -9.67 2.73 2.63
C TYR A 118 -9.87 1.24 2.87
N VAL A 119 -10.56 0.61 1.91
CA VAL A 119 -10.55 -0.84 1.71
C VAL A 119 -9.90 -1.06 0.36
N TRP A 120 -8.66 -1.51 0.36
CA TRP A 120 -7.88 -1.68 -0.86
C TRP A 120 -7.84 -3.13 -1.31
N ARG A 121 -7.89 -3.28 -2.64
CA ARG A 121 -7.76 -4.53 -3.37
C ARG A 121 -6.68 -4.38 -4.45
N PRO A 122 -6.20 -5.49 -5.03
CA PRO A 122 -5.22 -5.44 -6.12
C PRO A 122 -5.63 -4.56 -7.30
N ASP A 123 -6.92 -4.47 -7.63
CA ASP A 123 -7.43 -3.64 -8.73
C ASP A 123 -7.42 -2.13 -8.39
N ASP A 124 -7.22 -1.77 -7.13
CA ASP A 124 -7.12 -0.38 -6.68
C ASP A 124 -5.68 0.18 -6.80
N TRP A 125 -4.72 -0.61 -7.33
CA TRP A 125 -3.28 -0.29 -7.28
C TRP A 125 -2.93 1.13 -7.73
N ASP A 126 -3.50 1.61 -8.84
CA ASP A 126 -3.23 2.97 -9.34
C ASP A 126 -3.68 4.04 -8.33
N SER A 127 -4.82 3.82 -7.66
CA SER A 127 -5.30 4.72 -6.61
C SER A 127 -4.42 4.66 -5.34
N ILE A 128 -3.83 3.50 -5.04
CA ILE A 128 -2.90 3.32 -3.93
C ILE A 128 -1.62 4.08 -4.21
N VAL A 129 -1.08 3.96 -5.43
CA VAL A 129 0.09 4.70 -5.91
C VAL A 129 -0.17 6.20 -5.87
N ALA A 130 -1.33 6.66 -6.34
CA ALA A 130 -1.70 8.07 -6.23
C ALA A 130 -1.79 8.53 -4.76
N CYS A 131 -2.43 7.74 -3.90
CA CYS A 131 -2.59 8.06 -2.49
C CYS A 131 -1.24 8.16 -1.77
N LEU A 132 -0.35 7.18 -1.97
CA LEU A 132 0.92 7.09 -1.25
C LEU A 132 2.04 7.91 -1.90
N GLY A 133 2.02 8.08 -3.21
CA GLY A 133 3.01 8.83 -3.98
C GLY A 133 2.85 10.34 -3.89
N ASN A 134 1.61 10.85 -3.88
CA ASN A 134 1.33 12.29 -4.04
C ASN A 134 1.31 13.05 -2.70
N GLY A 135 2.44 13.06 -2.01
CA GLY A 135 2.65 13.77 -0.74
C GLY A 135 3.07 15.24 -0.87
N TYR A 136 2.99 15.85 -2.05
CA TYR A 136 3.28 17.27 -2.26
C TYR A 136 1.99 18.09 -2.12
N ALA A 137 1.77 18.60 -0.91
CA ALA A 137 0.99 19.80 -0.65
C ALA A 137 1.80 20.68 0.30
#